data_AF-A0A1F3YGP0-F1
#
_entry.id   AF-A0A1F3YGP0-F1
#
_cell.length_a   1.000
_cell.length_b   1.000
_cell.length_c   1.000
_cell.angle_alpha   90.00
_cell.angle_beta   90.00
_cell.angle_gamma   90.00
#
_symmetry.space_group_name_H-M   'P 1'
#
loop_
_entity.id
_entity.type
_entity.pdbx_description
1 polymer ?
#
loop_
_entity_poly.entity_id
_entity_poly.type
_entity_poly.pdbx_seq_one_letter_code
_entity_poly.pdbx_strand_id
1 'polypeptide(L)'
;MTEKQIAKWEKTRNIGEEILQGIRDVKAGRTGRRFTVDSYAIVRAREKSGLTQAEFAKLLGVSVRTLQDWEQGRREPNAAAQTLIKVAEKHPKVLRELVV
;
A
#
# COMPACT_ATOMS: atom_id res chain seq x y z
N MET A 1 19.13 -13.67 -16.35
CA MET A 1 20.50 -13.32 -15.90
C MET A 1 21.04 -14.54 -15.17
N THR A 2 22.20 -15.05 -15.53
CA THR A 2 22.85 -16.15 -14.80
C THR A 2 23.55 -15.61 -13.55
N GLU A 3 23.78 -16.45 -12.53
CA GLU A 3 24.46 -16.04 -11.29
C GLU A 3 25.81 -15.36 -11.55
N LYS A 4 26.58 -15.86 -12.51
CA LYS A 4 27.85 -15.25 -12.93
C LYS A 4 27.68 -13.83 -13.47
N GLN A 5 26.56 -13.53 -14.13
CA GLN A 5 26.27 -12.19 -14.64
C GLN A 5 25.87 -11.24 -13.51
N ILE A 6 25.13 -11.72 -12.50
CA ILE A 6 24.73 -10.93 -11.32
C ILE A 6 25.98 -10.54 -10.51
N ALA A 7 26.84 -11.52 -10.21
CA ALA A 7 28.07 -11.27 -9.43
C ALA A 7 29.04 -10.30 -10.13
N LYS A 8 29.12 -10.34 -11.47
CA LYS A 8 29.91 -9.37 -12.24
C LYS A 8 29.32 -7.96 -12.14
N TRP A 9 28.00 -7.84 -12.20
CA TRP A 9 27.30 -6.57 -12.11
C TRP A 9 27.39 -5.95 -10.71
N GLU A 10 27.20 -6.75 -9.66
CA GLU A 10 27.30 -6.29 -8.26
C GLU A 10 28.69 -5.76 -7.91
N LYS A 11 29.76 -6.38 -8.43
CA LYS A 11 31.14 -5.89 -8.23
C LYS A 11 31.39 -4.48 -8.78
N THR A 12 30.63 -4.08 -9.80
CA THR A 12 30.74 -2.75 -10.42
C THR A 12 29.73 -1.75 -9.88
N ARG A 13 28.84 -2.18 -8.98
CA ARG A 13 27.72 -1.38 -8.50
C ARG A 13 28.13 -0.49 -7.32
N ASN A 14 27.81 0.80 -7.40
CA ASN A 14 27.95 1.72 -6.27
C ASN A 14 26.57 2.03 -5.69
N ILE A 15 26.19 1.26 -4.66
CA ILE A 15 24.89 1.39 -3.98
C ILE A 15 24.74 2.80 -3.36
N GLY A 16 25.82 3.39 -2.86
CA GLY A 16 25.80 4.73 -2.27
C GLY A 16 25.36 5.80 -3.26
N GLU A 17 25.95 5.81 -4.46
CA GLU A 17 25.54 6.74 -5.53
C GLU A 17 24.13 6.48 -6.03
N GLU A 18 23.70 5.22 -6.11
CA GLU A 18 22.32 4.91 -6.52
C GLU A 18 21.27 5.39 -5.51
N ILE A 19 21.54 5.25 -4.21
CA ILE A 19 20.66 5.77 -3.16
C ILE A 19 20.61 7.30 -3.21
N LEU A 20 21.77 7.96 -3.35
CA LEU A 20 21.84 9.41 -3.48
C LEU A 20 21.07 9.89 -4.71
N GLN A 21 21.22 9.19 -5.84
CA GLN A 21 20.49 9.49 -7.06
C GLN A 21 18.97 9.34 -6.86
N GLY A 22 18.51 8.28 -6.19
CA GLY A 22 17.10 8.11 -5.84
C GLY A 22 16.55 9.25 -4.98
N ILE A 23 17.30 9.72 -3.99
CA ILE A 23 16.90 10.87 -3.16
C ILE A 23 16.83 12.15 -3.99
N ARG A 24 17.81 12.39 -4.88
CA ARG A 24 17.81 13.54 -5.80
C ARG A 24 16.60 13.50 -6.73
N ASP A 25 16.23 12.33 -7.24
CA ASP A 25 15.06 12.14 -8.09
C ASP A 25 13.76 12.41 -7.35
N VAL A 26 13.64 11.95 -6.09
CA VAL A 26 12.50 12.31 -5.22
C VAL A 26 12.42 13.82 -5.02
N LYS A 27 13.54 14.49 -4.70
CA LYS A 27 13.60 15.94 -4.50
C LYS A 27 13.26 16.72 -5.78
N ALA A 28 13.62 16.18 -6.94
CA ALA A 28 13.31 16.75 -8.25
C ALA A 28 11.88 16.43 -8.73
N GLY A 29 11.07 15.72 -7.93
CA GLY A 29 9.72 15.31 -8.33
C GLY A 29 9.69 14.19 -9.37
N ARG A 30 10.84 13.61 -9.72
CA ARG A 30 10.98 12.40 -10.54
C ARG A 30 10.71 11.16 -9.69
N THR A 31 9.58 11.19 -8.98
CA THR A 31 9.15 10.09 -8.13
C THR A 31 8.50 9.02 -9.00
N GLY A 32 8.73 7.75 -8.65
CA GLY A 32 7.89 6.65 -9.10
C GLY A 32 6.48 6.73 -8.50
N ARG A 33 5.90 5.59 -8.13
CA ARG A 33 4.55 5.53 -7.54
C ARG A 33 4.48 6.35 -6.24
N ARG A 34 3.53 7.29 -6.16
CA ARG A 34 3.21 8.08 -4.95
C ARG A 34 2.14 7.38 -4.11
N PHE A 35 2.36 7.35 -2.80
CA PHE A 35 1.34 6.96 -1.81
C PHE A 35 0.70 8.23 -1.26
N THR A 36 -0.62 8.33 -1.30
CA THR A 36 -1.37 9.49 -0.80
C THR A 36 -1.69 9.35 0.68
N VAL A 37 -2.01 10.46 1.37
CA VAL A 37 -2.44 10.43 2.78
C VAL A 37 -3.65 9.52 2.98
N ASP A 38 -4.58 9.52 2.04
CA ASP A 38 -5.78 8.68 2.08
C ASP A 38 -5.43 7.19 2.01
N SER A 39 -4.49 6.79 1.15
CA SER A 39 -4.04 5.40 1.07
C SER A 39 -3.53 4.88 2.42
N TYR A 40 -2.85 5.74 3.19
CA TYR A 40 -2.37 5.40 4.52
C TYR A 40 -3.50 5.25 5.55
N ALA A 41 -4.57 6.04 5.44
CA ALA A 41 -5.73 5.89 6.33
C ALA A 41 -6.45 4.54 6.13
N ILE A 42 -6.55 4.06 4.89
CA ILE A 42 -7.18 2.78 4.56
C ILE A 42 -6.37 1.61 5.14
N VAL A 43 -5.04 1.64 4.95
CA VAL A 43 -4.13 0.63 5.52
C VAL A 43 -4.26 0.58 7.04
N ARG A 44 -4.25 1.74 7.71
CA ARG A 44 -4.40 1.81 9.18
C ARG A 44 -5.75 1.26 9.64
N ALA A 45 -6.85 1.56 8.94
CA ALA A 45 -8.17 1.06 9.29
C ALA A 45 -8.24 -0.47 9.23
N ARG A 46 -7.68 -1.07 8.17
CA ARG A 46 -7.57 -2.53 8.04
C ARG A 46 -6.71 -3.15 9.14
N GLU A 47 -5.52 -2.60 9.37
CA GLU A 47 -4.58 -3.12 10.36
C GLU A 47 -5.13 -3.03 11.80
N LYS A 48 -5.78 -1.92 12.16
CA LYS A 48 -6.48 -1.80 13.45
C LYS A 48 -7.59 -2.83 13.63
N SER A 49 -8.27 -3.18 12.54
CA SER A 49 -9.29 -4.24 12.53
C SER A 49 -8.68 -5.64 12.70
N GLY A 50 -7.36 -5.80 12.49
CA GLY A 50 -6.64 -7.08 12.54
C GLY A 50 -7.04 -8.02 11.41
N LEU A 51 -7.49 -7.47 10.28
CA LEU A 51 -7.98 -8.23 9.15
C LEU A 51 -6.93 -8.26 8.02
N THR A 52 -6.88 -9.39 7.31
CA THR A 52 -6.15 -9.51 6.05
C THR A 52 -6.81 -8.64 4.97
N GLN A 53 -6.07 -8.38 3.88
CA GLN A 53 -6.67 -7.68 2.72
C GLN A 53 -7.88 -8.44 2.15
N ALA A 54 -7.87 -9.77 2.20
CA ALA A 54 -8.97 -10.58 1.69
C ALA A 54 -10.24 -10.43 2.54
N GLU A 55 -10.12 -10.54 3.86
CA GLU A 55 -11.25 -10.39 4.79
C GLU A 55 -11.81 -8.97 4.76
N PHE A 56 -10.93 -7.97 4.76
CA PHE A 56 -11.36 -6.57 4.72
C PHE A 56 -12.04 -6.22 3.40
N ALA A 57 -11.54 -6.73 2.27
CA ALA A 57 -12.19 -6.56 0.97
C ALA A 57 -13.56 -7.25 0.92
N LYS A 58 -13.68 -8.46 1.49
CA LYS A 58 -14.95 -9.19 1.61
C LYS A 58 -15.99 -8.38 2.38
N LEU A 59 -15.62 -7.80 3.53
CA LEU A 59 -16.51 -6.95 4.33
C LEU A 59 -16.94 -5.68 3.59
N LEU A 60 -16.03 -5.06 2.85
CA LEU A 60 -16.32 -3.86 2.05
C LEU A 60 -17.08 -4.17 0.75
N GLY A 61 -17.32 -5.44 0.43
CA GLY A 61 -18.01 -5.83 -0.81
C GLY A 61 -17.21 -5.52 -2.08
N VAL A 62 -15.88 -5.54 -2.01
CA VAL A 62 -15.00 -5.24 -3.15
C VAL A 62 -14.00 -6.37 -3.39
N SER A 63 -13.40 -6.39 -4.58
CA SER A 63 -12.30 -7.32 -4.87
C SER A 63 -11.04 -6.94 -4.08
N VAL A 64 -10.19 -7.94 -3.77
CA VAL A 64 -8.87 -7.70 -3.17
C VAL A 64 -8.03 -6.74 -4.03
N ARG A 65 -8.13 -6.87 -5.35
CA ARG A 65 -7.48 -5.97 -6.32
C ARG A 65 -7.91 -4.52 -6.11
N THR A 66 -9.21 -4.28 -5.90
CA THR A 66 -9.76 -2.95 -5.64
C THR A 66 -9.22 -2.38 -4.34
N LEU A 67 -9.22 -3.16 -3.26
CA LEU A 67 -8.64 -2.72 -1.98
C LEU A 67 -7.15 -2.38 -2.12
N GLN A 68 -6.38 -3.21 -2.83
CA GLN A 68 -4.96 -2.94 -3.11
C GLN A 68 -4.74 -1.68 -3.96
N ASP A 69 -5.63 -1.38 -4.90
CA ASP A 69 -5.58 -0.14 -5.67
C ASP A 69 -5.79 1.08 -4.74
N TRP A 70 -6.68 0.98 -3.76
CA TRP A 70 -6.92 2.02 -2.76
C TRP A 70 -5.76 2.17 -1.77
N GLU A 71 -5.31 1.08 -1.16
CA GLU A 71 -4.19 1.08 -0.20
C GLU A 71 -2.86 1.53 -0.84
N GLN A 72 -2.72 1.42 -2.15
CA GLN A 72 -1.55 1.89 -2.89
C GLN A 72 -1.77 3.26 -3.56
N GLY A 73 -2.91 3.92 -3.32
CA GLY A 73 -3.23 5.24 -3.86
C GLY A 73 -3.37 5.29 -5.39
N ARG A 74 -3.59 4.16 -6.05
CA ARG A 74 -3.87 4.11 -7.50
C ARG A 74 -5.27 4.58 -7.85
N ARG A 75 -6.21 4.37 -6.94
CA ARG A 75 -7.63 4.74 -7.07
C ARG A 75 -8.14 5.22 -5.73
N GLU A 76 -9.20 5.99 -5.77
CA GLU A 76 -9.89 6.41 -4.55
C GLU A 76 -11.14 5.54 -4.32
N PRO A 77 -11.46 5.24 -3.05
CA PRO A 77 -12.75 4.64 -2.69
C PRO A 77 -13.89 5.61 -2.98
N ASN A 78 -15.05 5.05 -3.36
CA ASN A 78 -16.27 5.82 -3.48
C ASN A 78 -16.77 6.32 -2.09
N ALA A 79 -17.74 7.24 -2.07
CA ALA A 79 -18.21 7.86 -0.83
C ALA A 79 -18.75 6.86 0.21
N ALA A 80 -19.40 5.77 -0.23
CA ALA A 80 -19.89 4.72 0.67
C ALA A 80 -18.72 3.95 1.31
N ALA A 81 -17.74 3.54 0.51
CA ALA A 81 -16.54 2.87 1.00
C ALA A 81 -15.71 3.77 1.93
N GLN A 82 -15.57 5.07 1.63
CA GLN A 82 -14.93 6.04 2.53
C GLN A 82 -15.61 6.09 3.90
N THR A 83 -16.94 6.05 3.93
CA THR A 83 -17.72 6.03 5.17
C THR A 83 -17.46 4.75 5.96
N LEU A 84 -17.50 3.59 5.32
CA LEU A 84 -17.20 2.30 5.95
C LEU A 84 -15.75 2.23 6.48
N ILE A 85 -14.79 2.77 5.74
CA ILE A 85 -13.38 2.85 6.17
C ILE A 85 -13.23 3.73 7.42
N LYS A 86 -13.95 4.87 7.51
CA LYS A 86 -13.99 5.70 8.73
C LYS A 86 -14.60 4.96 9.90
N VAL A 87 -15.65 4.17 9.68
CA VAL A 87 -16.23 3.29 10.71
C VAL A 87 -15.20 2.25 11.16
N ALA A 88 -14.48 1.63 10.23
CA ALA A 88 -13.41 0.69 10.52
C ALA A 88 -12.29 1.29 11.36
N GLU A 89 -11.92 2.54 11.10
CA GLU A 89 -10.89 3.23 11.89
C GLU A 89 -11.34 3.55 13.32
N LYS A 90 -12.63 3.92 13.51
CA LYS A 90 -13.19 4.28 14.82
C LYS A 90 -13.64 3.08 15.65
N HIS A 91 -14.17 2.05 15.00
CA HIS A 91 -14.78 0.88 15.64
C HIS A 91 -14.22 -0.44 15.04
N PRO A 92 -12.90 -0.68 15.12
CA PRO A 92 -12.25 -1.82 14.48
C PRO A 92 -12.75 -3.18 14.98
N LYS A 93 -13.21 -3.26 16.24
CA LYS A 93 -13.75 -4.50 16.83
C LYS A 93 -15.02 -4.98 16.13
N VAL A 94 -15.89 -4.05 15.73
CA VAL A 94 -17.15 -4.35 15.04
C VAL A 94 -16.87 -5.08 13.72
N LEU A 95 -15.86 -4.65 12.97
CA LEU A 95 -15.52 -5.33 11.71
C LEU A 95 -15.00 -6.74 11.94
N ARG A 96 -14.23 -6.95 13.02
CA ARG A 96 -13.73 -8.29 13.36
C ARG A 96 -14.86 -9.25 13.70
N GLU A 97 -15.89 -8.78 14.38
CA GLU A 97 -17.08 -9.57 14.73
C GLU A 97 -17.94 -9.95 13.51
N LEU A 98 -17.86 -9.18 12.42
CA LEU A 98 -18.59 -9.45 11.19
C LEU A 98 -17.91 -10.47 10.27
N VAL A 99 -16.67 -10.87 10.57
CA VAL A 99 -15.96 -11.92 9.83
C VAL A 99 -16.44 -13.28 10.34
N VAL A 100 -17.25 -13.95 9.51
CA VAL A 100 -17.65 -15.36 9.65
C VAL A 100 -16.67 -16.25 8.90
#